data_AF-A0A9Q3HB05-F1
#
_entry.id   AF-A0A9Q3HB05-F1
#
_cell.length_a   1.000
_cell.length_b   1.000
_cell.length_c   1.000
_cell.angle_alpha   90.00
_cell.angle_beta   90.00
_cell.angle_gamma   90.00
#
_symmetry.space_group_name_H-M   'P 1'
#
loop_
_entity.id
_entity.type
_entity.pdbx_description
1 polymer ?
#
loop_
_entity_poly.entity_id
_entity_poly.type
_entity_poly.pdbx_seq_one_letter_code
_entity_poly.pdbx_strand_id
1 'polypeptide(L)'
;MAKEYLDDHFPNWEKHLFPMKAKKVKCASGKMKSIGTIIKDIIIPHRKGNISLNPEFIVLEDAHILGFLLKTDYQRMYGIDIYNSKNRNITMGTKKGKKFSLDIYKMSTHDTLE
;
A
#
# COMPACT_ATOMS: atom_id res chain seq x y z
N MET A 1 9.51 -3.01 -13.83
CA MET A 1 8.76 -3.61 -12.69
C MET A 1 8.06 -2.57 -11.82
N ALA A 2 8.72 -1.86 -10.89
CA ALA A 2 8.03 -0.88 -10.04
C ALA A 2 7.60 0.41 -10.78
N LYS A 3 8.45 0.92 -11.68
CA LYS A 3 8.11 2.06 -12.54
C LYS A 3 6.95 1.73 -13.48
N GLU A 4 7.00 0.59 -14.16
CA GLU A 4 5.90 0.09 -15.01
C GLU A 4 4.58 -0.04 -14.23
N TYR A 5 4.61 -0.54 -13.00
CA TYR A 5 3.42 -0.62 -12.15
C TYR A 5 2.82 0.78 -11.87
N LEU A 6 3.67 1.77 -11.59
CA LEU A 6 3.23 3.16 -11.40
C LEU A 6 2.74 3.79 -12.71
N ASP A 7 3.39 3.53 -13.84
CA ASP A 7 2.98 4.06 -15.14
C ASP A 7 1.60 3.52 -15.57
N ASP A 8 1.33 2.25 -15.28
CA ASP A 8 0.07 1.57 -15.59
C ASP A 8 -1.08 1.97 -14.65
N HIS A 9 -0.85 1.95 -13.33
CA HIS A 9 -1.90 2.18 -12.34
C HIS A 9 -1.99 3.64 -11.85
N PHE A 10 -0.97 4.46 -12.10
CA PHE A 10 -0.93 5.87 -11.71
C PHE A 10 -0.21 6.73 -12.76
N PRO A 11 -0.81 6.92 -13.96
CA PRO A 11 -0.18 7.65 -15.04
C PRO A 11 0.15 9.10 -14.63
N ASN A 12 1.30 9.59 -15.07
CA ASN A 12 1.86 10.90 -14.66
C ASN A 12 2.21 11.02 -13.16
N TRP A 13 2.51 9.91 -12.47
CA TRP A 13 2.98 9.94 -11.09
C TRP A 13 4.20 10.85 -10.89
N GLU A 14 5.07 10.96 -11.91
CA GLU A 14 6.27 11.81 -11.89
C GLU A 14 5.93 13.30 -11.63
N LYS A 15 4.76 13.78 -12.09
CA LYS A 15 4.30 15.17 -11.84
C LYS A 15 3.88 15.41 -10.39
N HIS A 16 3.54 14.36 -9.68
CA HIS A 16 3.11 14.37 -8.28
C HIS A 16 4.25 13.97 -7.34
N LEU A 17 5.45 13.78 -7.89
CA LEU A 17 6.62 13.39 -7.13
C LEU A 17 7.18 14.59 -6.39
N PHE A 18 7.16 14.50 -5.07
CA PHE A 18 7.88 15.43 -4.21
C PHE A 18 9.35 14.98 -4.14
N PRO A 19 10.30 15.80 -4.61
CA PRO A 19 11.70 15.43 -4.61
C PRO A 19 12.19 15.32 -3.16
N MET A 20 12.75 14.17 -2.83
CA MET A 20 13.40 13.92 -1.54
C MET A 20 14.90 13.83 -1.77
N LYS A 21 15.72 14.29 -0.81
CA LYS A 21 17.16 13.99 -0.84
C LYS A 21 17.31 12.47 -0.89
N ALA A 22 17.87 11.97 -1.99
CA ALA A 22 18.00 10.55 -2.27
C ALA A 22 18.58 9.83 -1.05
N LYS A 23 17.70 9.09 -0.35
CA LYS A 23 18.05 8.38 0.89
C LYS A 23 18.04 6.89 0.56
N LYS A 24 19.14 6.21 0.89
CA LYS A 24 19.21 4.75 0.73
C LYS A 24 18.24 4.11 1.71
N VAL A 25 17.17 3.52 1.20
CA VAL A 25 16.22 2.77 2.03
C VAL A 25 16.83 1.39 2.27
N LYS A 26 17.05 1.04 3.54
CA LYS A 26 17.51 -0.30 3.91
C LYS A 26 16.35 -1.27 3.78
N CYS A 27 16.54 -2.33 3.01
CA CYS A 27 15.64 -3.46 2.93
C CYS A 27 16.42 -4.77 3.17
N ALA A 28 15.69 -5.85 3.43
CA ALA A 28 16.28 -7.15 3.77
C ALA A 28 17.25 -7.67 2.70
N SER A 29 17.00 -7.34 1.42
CA SER A 29 17.81 -7.74 0.27
C SER A 29 18.91 -6.75 -0.12
N GLY A 30 19.03 -5.60 0.55
CA GLY A 30 20.04 -4.59 0.23
C GLY A 30 19.58 -3.15 0.42
N LYS A 31 20.29 -2.21 -0.24
CA LYS A 31 19.97 -0.78 -0.21
C LYS A 31 19.26 -0.41 -1.52
N MET A 32 18.04 0.09 -1.42
CA MET A 32 17.29 0.61 -2.56
C MET A 32 17.42 2.14 -2.66
N LYS A 33 17.36 2.66 -3.89
CA LYS A 33 17.43 4.08 -4.19
C LYS A 33 16.02 4.68 -4.20
N SER A 34 15.80 5.67 -3.34
CA SER A 34 14.56 6.46 -3.36
C SER A 34 14.66 7.60 -4.36
N ILE A 35 13.58 7.83 -5.10
CA ILE A 35 13.46 8.92 -6.08
C ILE A 35 12.72 10.11 -5.46
N GLY A 36 11.71 9.86 -4.63
CA GLY A 36 10.91 10.90 -4.00
C GLY A 36 9.75 10.29 -3.22
N THR A 37 8.81 11.13 -2.82
CA THR A 37 7.55 10.69 -2.21
C THR A 37 6.34 11.11 -3.04
N ILE A 38 5.28 10.32 -2.97
CA ILE A 38 3.98 10.61 -3.57
C ILE A 38 2.91 10.41 -2.51
N ILE A 39 1.88 11.24 -2.52
CA ILE A 39 0.68 11.04 -1.69
C ILE A 39 -0.37 10.38 -2.58
N LYS A 40 -0.88 9.23 -2.16
CA LYS A 40 -1.91 8.51 -2.92
C LYS A 40 -2.93 7.89 -1.99
N ASP A 41 -4.18 8.27 -2.18
CA ASP A 41 -5.30 7.70 -1.43
C ASP A 41 -5.53 6.25 -1.85
N ILE A 42 -5.58 5.36 -0.86
CA ILE A 42 -6.01 3.97 -1.01
C ILE A 42 -7.42 3.86 -0.47
N ILE A 43 -8.37 3.56 -1.36
CA ILE A 43 -9.76 3.28 -0.99
C ILE A 43 -9.96 1.76 -1.04
N ILE A 44 -10.22 1.18 0.13
CA ILE A 44 -10.57 -0.24 0.26
C ILE A 44 -12.09 -0.33 0.37
N PRO A 45 -12.77 -0.85 -0.66
CA PRO A 45 -14.22 -1.02 -0.61
C PRO A 45 -14.57 -2.10 0.41
N HIS A 46 -15.57 -1.83 1.26
CA HIS A 46 -16.06 -2.82 2.22
C HIS A 46 -17.57 -2.69 2.40
N ARG A 47 -18.25 -3.82 2.63
CA ARG A 47 -19.73 -3.93 2.68
C ARG A 47 -20.40 -2.98 3.67
N LYS A 48 -19.70 -2.59 4.74
CA LYS A 48 -20.17 -1.68 5.80
C LYS A 48 -19.70 -0.21 5.62
N GLY A 49 -19.18 0.12 4.44
CA GLY A 49 -18.60 1.43 4.11
C GLY A 49 -17.13 1.32 3.70
N ASN A 50 -16.67 2.28 2.90
CA ASN A 50 -15.31 2.30 2.37
C ASN A 50 -14.31 2.76 3.43
N ILE A 51 -13.11 2.18 3.39
CA ILE A 51 -11.97 2.61 4.20
C ILE A 51 -11.07 3.43 3.29
N SER A 52 -10.86 4.71 3.62
CA SER A 52 -9.91 5.56 2.92
C SER A 52 -8.65 5.72 3.76
N LEU A 53 -7.51 5.41 3.18
CA LEU A 53 -6.18 5.65 3.72
C LEU A 53 -5.56 6.74 2.85
N ASN A 54 -4.91 7.74 3.45
CA ASN A 54 -4.19 8.76 2.69
C ASN A 54 -2.68 8.69 3.01
N PRO A 55 -2.00 7.60 2.62
CA PRO A 55 -0.57 7.41 2.86
C PRO A 55 0.32 8.22 1.92
N GLU A 56 1.47 8.61 2.47
CA GLU A 56 2.65 9.04 1.73
C GLU A 56 3.54 7.82 1.44
N PHE A 57 3.77 7.57 0.15
CA PHE A 57 4.62 6.49 -0.35
C PHE A 57 5.99 7.01 -0.76
N ILE A 58 7.02 6.23 -0.43
CA ILE A 58 8.36 6.43 -0.99
C ILE A 58 8.43 5.67 -2.31
N VAL A 59 8.75 6.38 -3.39
CA VAL A 59 9.00 5.77 -4.69
C VAL A 59 10.43 5.25 -4.74
N LEU A 60 10.57 3.96 -5.05
CA LEU A 60 11.85 3.25 -5.15
C LEU A 60 12.13 2.93 -6.62
N GLU A 61 13.34 3.24 -7.06
CA GLU A 61 13.77 3.05 -8.46
C GLU A 61 13.97 1.58 -8.80
N ASP A 62 14.54 0.83 -7.86
CA ASP A 62 15.06 -0.52 -8.03
C ASP A 62 14.26 -1.57 -7.23
N ALA A 63 12.99 -1.29 -6.93
CA ALA A 63 12.13 -2.23 -6.23
C ALA A 63 11.65 -3.37 -7.13
N HIS A 64 11.88 -4.61 -6.67
CA HIS A 64 11.38 -5.85 -7.28
C HIS A 64 10.04 -6.29 -6.68
N ILE A 65 9.12 -5.35 -6.46
CA ILE A 65 7.83 -5.60 -5.82
C ILE A 65 6.72 -5.09 -6.73
N LEU A 66 5.68 -5.91 -6.94
CA LEU A 66 4.47 -5.55 -7.68
C LEU A 66 3.35 -5.21 -6.68
N GLY A 67 3.39 -3.99 -6.14
CA GLY A 67 2.37 -3.48 -5.23
C GLY A 67 2.90 -2.49 -4.20
N PHE A 68 2.00 -2.09 -3.30
CA PHE A 68 2.29 -1.13 -2.23
C PHE A 68 2.71 -1.85 -0.94
N LEU A 69 3.69 -1.29 -0.24
CA LEU A 69 4.09 -1.75 1.08
C LEU A 69 3.63 -0.74 2.14
N LEU A 70 2.67 -1.15 2.95
CA LEU A 70 2.27 -0.42 4.16
C LEU A 70 3.06 -0.96 5.35
N LYS A 71 3.89 -0.10 5.94
CA LYS A 71 4.69 -0.42 7.12
C LYS A 71 3.87 -0.33 8.41
N THR A 72 4.48 -0.76 9.51
CA THR A 72 3.85 -0.88 10.84
C THR A 72 3.43 0.46 11.44
N ASP A 73 4.04 1.56 11.00
CA ASP A 73 3.63 2.93 11.32
C ASP A 73 2.22 3.23 10.80
N TYR A 74 1.98 2.97 9.51
CA TYR A 74 0.66 3.09 8.89
C TYR A 74 -0.34 2.11 9.49
N GLN A 75 0.08 0.88 9.78
CA GLN A 75 -0.79 -0.09 10.46
C GLN A 75 -1.28 0.44 11.80
N ARG A 76 -0.39 0.99 12.64
CA ARG A 76 -0.78 1.59 13.93
C ARG A 76 -1.66 2.83 13.74
N MET A 77 -1.33 3.69 12.79
CA MET A 77 -2.07 4.94 12.55
C MET A 77 -3.52 4.68 12.14
N TYR A 78 -3.73 3.66 11.31
CA TYR A 78 -5.05 3.29 10.77
C TYR A 78 -5.71 2.12 11.50
N GLY A 79 -5.11 1.64 12.61
CA GLY A 79 -5.60 0.51 13.41
C GLY A 79 -5.75 -0.77 12.60
N ILE A 80 -4.80 -1.06 11.71
CA ILE A 80 -4.77 -2.28 10.91
C ILE A 80 -4.13 -3.39 11.75
N ASP A 81 -4.94 -4.37 12.13
CA ASP A 81 -4.55 -5.57 12.85
C ASP A 81 -4.64 -6.78 11.91
N ILE A 82 -3.52 -7.48 11.73
CA ILE A 82 -3.46 -8.69 10.89
C ILE A 82 -3.51 -9.92 11.80
N TYR A 83 -4.63 -10.64 11.77
CA TYR A 83 -4.81 -11.87 12.55
C TYR A 83 -4.53 -13.10 11.70
N ASN A 84 -3.65 -13.97 12.21
CA ASN A 84 -3.30 -15.24 11.58
C ASN A 84 -3.83 -16.42 12.42
N SER A 85 -5.16 -16.59 12.48
CA SER A 85 -5.78 -17.72 13.17
C SER A 85 -6.89 -18.35 12.33
N LYS A 86 -6.62 -19.55 11.79
CA LYS A 86 -7.48 -20.44 10.98
C LYS A 86 -8.07 -19.85 9.67
N ASN A 87 -8.45 -18.58 9.62
CA ASN A 87 -8.76 -17.78 8.44
C ASN A 87 -7.91 -16.50 8.48
N ARG A 88 -7.17 -16.20 7.40
CA ARG A 88 -6.32 -15.00 7.35
C ARG A 88 -7.22 -13.78 7.14
N ASN A 89 -7.43 -13.02 8.22
CA ASN A 89 -8.30 -11.86 8.20
C ASN A 89 -7.51 -10.60 8.56
N ILE A 90 -7.67 -9.55 7.76
CA ILE A 90 -7.13 -8.22 8.06
C ILE A 90 -8.26 -7.42 8.66
N THR A 91 -8.11 -7.04 9.92
CA THR A 91 -9.02 -6.07 10.53
C THR A 91 -8.46 -4.67 10.42
N MET A 92 -9.31 -3.70 10.10
CA MET A 92 -8.96 -2.29 10.04
C MET A 92 -9.90 -1.50 10.95
N GLY A 93 -9.33 -0.85 11.96
CA GLY A 93 -10.05 -0.09 12.98
C GLY A 93 -9.73 1.39 12.88
N THR A 94 -10.66 2.19 12.37
CA THR A 94 -10.55 3.65 12.48
C THR A 94 -10.81 4.10 13.92
N LYS A 95 -10.24 5.24 14.33
CA LYS A 95 -10.35 5.86 15.69
C LYS A 95 -11.78 5.96 16.27
N LYS A 96 -12.84 5.70 15.50
CA LYS A 96 -14.26 5.77 15.89
C LYS A 96 -14.94 4.40 16.11
N GLY A 97 -14.19 3.36 16.48
CA GLY A 97 -14.77 2.09 16.93
C GLY A 97 -15.37 1.19 15.83
N LYS A 98 -15.26 1.58 14.56
CA LYS A 98 -15.65 0.73 13.42
C LYS A 98 -14.49 -0.18 13.06
N LYS A 99 -14.58 -1.45 13.45
CA LYS A 99 -13.70 -2.52 13.00
C LYS A 99 -14.28 -3.13 11.73
N PHE A 100 -13.52 -3.07 10.65
CA PHE A 100 -13.80 -3.76 9.39
C PHE A 100 -12.96 -5.02 9.35
N SER A 101 -13.50 -6.13 8.86
CA SER A 101 -12.75 -7.37 8.64
C SER A 101 -12.74 -7.65 7.15
N LEU A 102 -11.55 -7.69 6.56
CA LEU A 102 -11.32 -8.11 5.21
C LEU A 102 -10.80 -9.55 5.26
N ASP A 103 -11.57 -10.48 4.73
CA ASP A 103 -11.10 -11.86 4.56
C ASP A 103 -10.10 -11.86 3.39
N ILE A 104 -8.87 -12.34 3.63
CA ILE A 104 -7.88 -12.50 2.56
C ILE A 104 -8.24 -13.78 1.81
N TYR A 105 -9.19 -13.70 0.88
CA TYR A 105 -9.28 -14.69 -0.19
C TYR A 105 -8.00 -14.56 -1.03
N LYS A 106 -7.48 -15.68 -1.55
CA LYS A 106 -6.46 -15.63 -2.61
C LYS A 106 -7.04 -14.76 -3.73
N MET A 107 -6.60 -13.51 -3.85
CA MET A 107 -6.78 -12.75 -5.08
C MET A 107 -5.93 -13.48 -6.11
N SER A 108 -6.55 -14.38 -6.86
CA SER A 108 -6.00 -14.91 -8.08
C SER A 108 -5.72 -13.73 -9.00
N THR A 109 -4.55 -13.76 -9.62
CA THR A 109 -4.03 -12.75 -10.53
C THR A 109 -4.86 -12.54 -11.81
N HIS A 110 -6.07 -13.07 -11.93
CA HIS A 110 -6.92 -13.02 -13.11
C HIS A 110 -8.42 -12.90 -12.74
N ASP A 111 -8.83 -11.76 -12.20
CA ASP A 111 -10.22 -11.30 -12.38
C ASP A 111 -10.17 -10.05 -13.27
N THR A 112 -9.83 -10.27 -14.55
CA THR A 112 -10.30 -9.42 -15.64
C THR A 112 -11.82 -9.46 -15.63
N LEU A 113 -12.44 -8.40 -15.14
CA LEU A 113 -13.83 -8.10 -15.44
C LEU A 113 -13.87 -7.45 -16.82
N GLU A 114 -14.39 -8.23 -17.77
CA GLU A 114 -15.01 -7.89 -19.07
C GLU A 114 -14.18 -7.10 -20.10
#